data_AF-X1AEA6-F1
#
_entry.id   AF-X1AEA6-F1
#
_cell.length_a   1.000
_cell.length_b   1.000
_cell.length_c   1.000
_cell.angle_alpha   90.00
_cell.angle_beta   90.00
_cell.angle_gamma   90.00
#
_symmetry.space_group_name_H-M   'P 1'
#
loop_
_entity.id
_entity.type
_entity.pdbx_description
1 polymer ?
#
loop_
_entity_poly.entity_id
_entity_poly.type
_entity_poly.pdbx_seq_one_letter_code
_entity_poly.pdbx_strand_id
1 'polypeptide(L)' 'MVGMKADDVLKQHNRSAAFAIANPTHIDDDEYGHVVAWHYEDCDIILHRRDGCYRVREVLRVH' A
#
# COMPACT_ATOMS: atom_id res chain seq x y z
N MET A 1 8.24 -7.88 -16.65
CA MET A 1 8.70 -6.66 -15.94
C MET A 1 8.97 -7.05 -14.51
N VAL A 2 10.15 -6.73 -13.98
CA VAL A 2 10.44 -6.91 -12.54
C VAL A 2 9.50 -5.96 -11.78
N GLY A 3 8.71 -6.52 -10.88
CA GLY A 3 7.60 -5.80 -10.24
C GLY A 3 8.05 -4.48 -9.59
N MET A 4 7.22 -3.45 -9.76
CA MET A 4 7.43 -2.12 -9.17
C MET A 4 7.53 -2.22 -7.65
N LYS A 5 8.44 -1.47 -6.99
CA LYS A 5 8.54 -1.56 -5.52
C LYS A 5 7.33 -0.88 -4.88
N ALA A 6 6.92 -1.34 -3.69
CA ALA A 6 5.80 -0.73 -2.97
C ALA A 6 5.95 0.80 -2.78
N ASP A 7 7.17 1.29 -2.53
CA ASP A 7 7.44 2.74 -2.41
C ASP A 7 7.26 3.50 -3.74
N ASP A 8 7.56 2.88 -4.88
CA ASP A 8 7.31 3.49 -6.20
C ASP A 8 5.80 3.60 -6.47
N VAL A 9 5.03 2.62 -6.01
CA VAL A 9 3.57 2.63 -6.10
C VAL A 9 2.98 3.71 -5.19
N LEU A 10 3.49 3.86 -3.97
CA LEU A 10 3.08 4.93 -3.05
C LEU A 10 3.36 6.32 -3.63
N LYS A 11 4.51 6.52 -4.29
CA LYS A 11 4.88 7.80 -4.92
C LYS A 11 3.92 8.22 -6.03
N GLN A 12 3.32 7.27 -6.76
CA GLN A 12 2.29 7.57 -7.76
C GLN A 12 1.01 8.14 -7.14
N HIS A 13 0.77 7.85 -5.86
CA HIS A 13 -0.33 8.39 -5.07
C HIS A 13 0.10 9.57 -4.19
N ASN A 14 1.21 10.24 -4.52
CA ASN A 14 1.79 11.34 -3.73
C ASN A 14 2.12 10.97 -2.27
N ARG A 15 2.38 9.69 -2.00
CA ARG A 15 2.81 9.20 -0.68
C ARG A 15 4.22 8.62 -0.73
N SER A 16 4.82 8.40 0.43
CA SER A 16 6.09 7.67 0.56
C SER A 16 6.09 6.84 1.83
N ALA A 17 6.84 5.74 1.83
CA ALA A 17 7.08 4.95 3.03
C ALA A 17 7.69 5.77 4.19
N ALA A 18 8.47 6.81 3.87
CA ALA A 18 9.14 7.66 4.87
C ALA A 18 8.17 8.56 5.67
N PHE A 19 6.97 8.80 5.15
CA PHE A 19 5.96 9.65 5.79
C PHE A 19 4.82 8.86 6.44
N ALA A 20 4.91 7.53 6.46
CA ALA A 20 3.93 6.71 7.14
C ALA A 20 4.05 6.93 8.67
N ILE A 21 2.91 7.04 9.35
CA ILE A 21 2.86 7.30 10.80
C ILE A 21 2.99 6.02 11.63
N ALA A 22 2.91 4.86 10.98
CA ALA A 22 3.07 3.57 11.59
C ALA A 22 3.75 2.61 10.60
N ASN A 23 4.28 1.51 11.13
CA ASN A 23 4.73 0.41 10.29
C ASN A 23 3.56 -0.11 9.45
N PRO A 24 3.82 -0.55 8.21
CA PRO A 24 2.79 -1.15 7.39
C PRO A 24 2.21 -2.39 8.07
N THR A 25 0.89 -2.50 8.05
CA THR A 25 0.16 -3.62 8.66
C THR A 25 -0.13 -4.66 7.60
N HIS A 26 0.27 -5.91 7.87
CA HIS A 26 -0.17 -7.04 7.08
C HIS A 26 -1.65 -7.29 7.34
N ILE A 27 -2.46 -7.33 6.27
CA ILE A 27 -3.90 -7.55 6.36
C ILE A 27 -4.23 -9.01 6.11
N ASP A 28 -3.76 -9.56 4.99
CA ASP A 28 -4.13 -10.90 4.55
C ASP A 28 -3.14 -11.43 3.49
N ASP A 29 -3.16 -12.75 3.31
CA ASP A 29 -2.51 -13.46 2.21
C ASP A 29 -3.57 -14.29 1.47
N ASP A 30 -3.79 -13.98 0.19
CA ASP A 30 -4.69 -14.75 -0.68
C ASP A 30 -3.91 -15.59 -1.69
N GLU A 31 -4.62 -16.44 -2.44
CA GLU A 31 -4.04 -17.25 -3.53
C GLU A 31 -3.39 -16.40 -4.64
N TYR A 32 -3.58 -15.08 -4.61
CA TYR A 32 -3.07 -14.13 -5.57
C TYR A 32 -1.97 -13.20 -5.01
N GLY A 33 -1.67 -13.27 -3.72
CA GLY A 33 -0.53 -12.61 -3.09
C GLY A 33 -0.86 -11.90 -1.77
N HIS A 34 -0.13 -10.81 -1.49
CA HIS A 34 -0.09 -10.21 -0.15
C HIS A 34 -0.84 -8.88 -0.11
N VAL A 35 -1.64 -8.68 0.93
CA VAL A 35 -2.36 -7.42 1.20
C VAL A 35 -1.73 -6.71 2.38
N VAL A 36 -1.26 -5.49 2.17
CA VAL A 36 -0.57 -4.67 3.18
C VAL A 36 -1.16 -3.27 3.20
N ALA A 37 -1.47 -2.74 4.38
CA ALA A 37 -1.89 -1.37 4.58
C ALA A 37 -0.72 -0.47 5.02
N TRP A 38 -0.63 0.69 4.42
CA TRP A 38 0.23 1.81 4.84
C TRP A 38 -0.62 2.88 5.50
N HIS A 39 -0.19 3.34 6.66
CA HIS A 39 -0.97 4.25 7.49
C HIS A 39 -0.40 5.66 7.44
N TYR A 40 -1.26 6.63 7.11
CA TYR A 40 -0.95 8.06 7.10
C TYR A 40 -1.89 8.80 8.06
N GLU A 41 -1.65 10.09 8.26
CA GLU A 41 -2.47 10.93 9.15
C GLU A 41 -3.92 11.03 8.64
N ASP A 42 -4.09 11.17 7.32
CA ASP A 42 -5.35 11.46 6.65
C ASP A 42 -6.00 10.25 5.97
N CYS A 43 -5.22 9.20 5.68
CA CYS A 43 -5.71 8.02 4.98
C CYS A 43 -4.91 6.75 5.30
N ASP A 44 -5.44 5.62 4.85
CA ASP A 44 -4.71 4.36 4.76
C ASP A 44 -4.64 3.94 3.29
N ILE A 45 -3.46 3.54 2.81
CA ILE A 45 -3.26 2.99 1.46
C ILE A 45 -3.10 1.48 1.56
N ILE A 46 -4.02 0.75 0.94
CA ILE A 46 -3.99 -0.71 0.83
C ILE A 46 -3.31 -1.09 -0.49
N LEU A 47 -2.24 -1.87 -0.38
CA LEU A 47 -1.49 -2.44 -1.49
C LEU A 47 -1.73 -3.96 -1.54
N HIS A 48 -2.28 -4.44 -2.65
CA HIS A 48 -2.39 -5.88 -2.95
C HIS A 48 -1.41 -6.24 -4.07
N ARG A 49 -0.39 -7.04 -3.75
CA ARG A 49 0.63 -7.48 -4.72
C ARG A 49 0.21 -8.80 -5.37
N ARG A 50 0.00 -8.79 -6.68
CA ARG A 50 -0.30 -9.98 -7.50
C ARG A 50 0.62 -10.08 -8.71
N ASP A 51 1.33 -11.20 -8.85
CA ASP A 51 2.20 -11.51 -10.01
C ASP A 51 3.18 -10.37 -10.42
N GLY A 52 3.65 -9.59 -9.45
CA GLY A 52 4.54 -8.44 -9.70
C GLY A 52 3.85 -7.11 -10.01
N CYS A 53 2.52 -7.08 -10.05
CA CYS A 53 1.70 -5.87 -10.13
C CYS A 53 1.12 -5.51 -8.75
N TYR A 54 0.87 -4.23 -8.50
CA TYR A 54 0.19 -3.77 -7.29
C TYR A 54 -1.15 -3.17 -7.66
N ARG A 55 -2.21 -3.58 -6.94
CA ARG A 55 -3.47 -2.83 -6.88
C ARG A 55 -3.45 -1.95 -5.65
N VAL A 56 -3.84 -0.69 -5.83
CA VAL A 56 -3.82 0.33 -4.78
C VAL A 56 -5.24 0.77 -4.48
N ARG A 57 -5.57 0.88 -3.20
CA ARG A 57 -6.80 1.52 -2.75
C ARG A 57 -6.47 2.49 -1.63
N GLU A 58 -6.81 3.75 -1.83
CA GLU A 58 -6.76 4.77 -0.78
C GLU A 58 -8.09 4.79 -0.01
N VAL A 59 -8.02 4.77 1.31
CA VAL A 59 -9.15 4.81 2.23
C VAL A 59 -8.97 6.05 3.10
N LEU A 60 -9.75 7.10 2.83
CA LEU A 60 -9.72 8.32 3.62
C LEU A 60 -10.30 8.07 5.01
N ARG A 61 -9.66 8.61 6.05
CA ARG A 61 -10.21 8.57 7.40
C ARG A 61 -11.33 9.59 7.48
N VAL A 62 -12.56 9.11 7.61
CA VAL A 62 -13.70 9.99 7.86
C VAL A 62 -13.55 10.55 9.27
N HIS A 63 -13.44 11.87 9.38
CA HIS A 63 -13.50 12.60 10.65
C HIS A 63 -14.95 12.82 11.07
#